data_AF-B0SQB3-F1
#
_entry.id   AF-B0SQB3-F1
#
_cell.length_a   1.000
_cell.length_b   1.000
_cell.length_c   1.000
_cell.angle_alpha   90.00
_cell.angle_beta   90.00
_cell.angle_gamma   90.00
#
_symmetry.space_group_name_H-M   'P 1'
#
loop_
_entity.id
_entity.type
_entity.pdbx_description
1 polymer ?
#
loop_
_entity_poly.entity_id
_entity_poly.type
_entity_poly.pdbx_seq_one_letter_code
_entity_poly.pdbx_strand_id
1 'polypeptide(L)'
;MKKILLKYRHGFLLIFPLLLVVFSFREADTRFSYDLSRFFEKTDHSKEETVIVSYLNQNQTSNLSHRRKKELARAIVRFSQKLQLPDGTMLGEYPPIPSLFLLAWAKTRTDLQPTQAKGYGILALSEIFVREFELSFGVKINRDYDIQIDSIQFKLVLLKLKEYLAEGKTAKEAYQKLYGTNLSPNEWEKLIINYQKIYEYVISESKP
;
A
#
# COMPACT_ATOMS: atom_id res chain seq x y z
N MET A 1 -29.46 -44.85 41.55
CA MET A 1 -29.01 -43.61 40.88
C MET A 1 -28.75 -43.85 39.38
N LYS A 2 -29.79 -43.88 38.53
CA LYS A 2 -29.64 -44.09 37.07
C LYS A 2 -30.58 -43.25 36.19
N LYS A 3 -31.22 -42.20 36.73
CA LYS A 3 -32.20 -41.37 35.99
C LYS A 3 -31.77 -39.91 35.73
N ILE A 4 -30.70 -39.43 36.36
CA ILE A 4 -30.23 -38.04 36.18
C ILE A 4 -29.32 -37.88 34.95
N LEU A 5 -28.65 -38.95 34.52
CA LEU A 5 -27.68 -38.90 33.43
C LEU A 5 -28.32 -38.75 32.02
N LEU A 6 -29.60 -39.08 31.85
CA LEU A 6 -30.26 -39.01 30.54
C LEU A 6 -30.75 -37.60 30.16
N LYS A 7 -30.97 -36.70 31.14
CA LYS A 7 -31.50 -35.34 30.90
C LYS A 7 -30.46 -34.40 30.27
N TYR A 8 -29.17 -34.71 30.41
CA TYR A 8 -28.06 -33.91 29.88
C TYR A 8 -27.53 -34.42 28.53
N ARG A 9 -28.00 -35.58 28.04
CA ARG A 9 -27.53 -36.17 26.78
C ARG A 9 -27.93 -35.37 25.54
N HIS A 10 -29.02 -34.59 25.63
CA HIS A 10 -29.55 -33.80 24.50
C HIS A 10 -29.13 -32.32 24.56
N GLY A 11 -28.76 -31.80 25.74
CA GLY A 11 -28.25 -30.43 25.88
C GLY A 11 -26.86 -30.26 25.25
N PHE A 12 -26.00 -31.27 25.38
CA PHE A 12 -24.67 -31.27 24.76
C PHE A 12 -24.73 -31.31 23.22
N LEU A 13 -25.77 -31.94 22.67
CA LEU A 13 -26.01 -32.06 21.23
C LEU A 13 -26.35 -30.72 20.56
N LEU A 14 -26.86 -29.74 21.31
CA LEU A 14 -27.12 -28.37 20.82
C LEU A 14 -25.93 -27.43 21.03
N ILE A 15 -25.11 -27.69 22.05
CA ILE A 15 -23.91 -26.89 22.33
C ILE A 15 -22.86 -27.09 21.22
N PHE A 16 -22.71 -28.31 20.70
CA PHE A 16 -21.72 -28.61 19.66
C PHE A 16 -21.93 -27.85 18.33
N PRO A 17 -23.13 -27.81 17.72
CA PRO A 17 -23.37 -27.00 16.53
C PRO A 17 -23.31 -25.50 16.80
N LEU A 18 -23.71 -25.03 17.99
CA LEU A 18 -23.60 -23.61 18.35
C LEU A 18 -22.13 -23.18 18.49
N LEU A 19 -21.28 -24.04 19.10
CA LEU A 19 -19.84 -23.84 19.16
C LEU A 19 -19.22 -23.87 17.77
N LEU A 20 -19.63 -24.77 16.87
CA LEU A 20 -19.17 -24.77 15.48
C LEU A 20 -19.52 -23.48 14.76
N VAL A 21 -20.71 -22.91 14.97
CA VAL A 21 -21.08 -21.61 14.40
C VAL A 21 -20.19 -20.49 14.95
N VAL A 22 -19.97 -20.43 16.27
CA VAL A 22 -19.09 -19.42 16.91
C VAL A 22 -17.62 -19.59 16.48
N PHE A 23 -17.13 -20.82 16.39
CA PHE A 23 -15.78 -21.11 15.90
C PHE A 23 -15.64 -20.82 14.41
N SER A 24 -16.65 -21.07 13.59
CA SER A 24 -16.64 -20.72 12.17
C SER A 24 -16.71 -19.21 11.93
N PHE A 25 -17.43 -18.45 12.77
CA PHE A 25 -17.43 -16.99 12.71
C PHE A 25 -16.08 -16.40 13.17
N ARG A 26 -15.47 -16.95 14.23
CA ARG A 26 -14.09 -16.59 14.60
C ARG A 26 -13.08 -17.01 13.54
N GLU A 27 -13.21 -18.20 12.95
CA GLU A 27 -12.30 -18.70 11.92
C GLU A 27 -12.46 -18.01 10.56
N ALA A 28 -13.63 -17.49 10.22
CA ALA A 28 -13.80 -16.68 9.02
C ALA A 28 -13.07 -15.33 9.15
N ASP A 29 -13.07 -14.73 10.35
CA ASP A 29 -12.29 -13.51 10.63
C ASP A 29 -10.79 -13.79 10.83
N THR A 30 -10.42 -14.98 11.33
CA THR A 30 -9.01 -15.31 11.60
C THR A 30 -8.31 -16.04 10.46
N ARG A 31 -8.94 -16.90 9.64
CA ARG A 31 -8.20 -17.69 8.62
C ARG A 31 -7.70 -16.87 7.43
N PHE A 32 -8.28 -15.70 7.13
CA PHE A 32 -7.70 -14.78 6.15
C PHE A 32 -6.59 -13.87 6.74
N SER A 33 -6.42 -13.81 8.06
CA SER A 33 -5.47 -12.92 8.75
C SER A 33 -4.33 -13.65 9.50
N TYR A 34 -4.53 -14.91 9.91
CA TYR A 34 -3.55 -15.66 10.71
C TYR A 34 -2.45 -16.30 9.87
N ASP A 35 -2.71 -16.67 8.60
CA ASP A 35 -1.74 -17.45 7.80
C ASP A 35 -0.76 -16.61 6.98
N LEU A 36 -0.95 -15.28 6.93
CA LEU A 36 0.02 -14.36 6.33
C LEU A 36 0.88 -13.64 7.37
N SER A 37 0.50 -13.63 8.65
CA SER A 37 1.23 -12.90 9.70
C SER A 37 2.40 -13.67 10.31
N ARG A 38 2.54 -14.97 10.02
CA ARG A 38 3.70 -15.80 10.40
C ARG A 38 4.85 -15.81 9.38
N PHE A 39 4.63 -15.25 8.19
CA PHE A 39 5.67 -15.13 7.14
C PHE A 39 6.35 -13.76 7.07
N PHE A 40 5.87 -12.77 7.82
CA PHE A 40 6.53 -11.46 7.94
C PHE A 40 7.02 -11.33 9.37
N GLU A 41 8.33 -11.35 9.56
CA GLU A 41 8.97 -10.98 10.82
C GLU A 41 8.38 -9.65 11.30
N LYS A 42 7.82 -9.68 12.51
CA LYS A 42 7.07 -8.56 13.11
C LYS A 42 7.99 -7.47 13.67
N THR A 43 9.16 -7.28 13.05
CA THR A 43 10.21 -6.40 13.55
C THR A 43 10.51 -5.36 12.47
N ASP A 44 10.11 -4.12 12.76
CA ASP A 44 10.43 -2.84 12.10
C ASP A 44 9.37 -2.19 11.18
N HIS A 45 8.34 -2.89 10.67
CA HIS A 45 7.28 -2.20 9.90
C HIS A 45 6.53 -1.14 10.71
N SER A 46 6.34 -1.36 12.01
CA SER A 46 5.71 -0.37 12.88
C SER A 46 6.56 0.89 13.07
N LYS A 47 7.89 0.76 13.03
CA LYS A 47 8.80 1.92 13.17
C LYS A 47 8.81 2.74 11.88
N GLU A 48 8.93 2.08 10.73
CA GLU A 48 8.90 2.72 9.43
C GLU A 48 7.55 3.41 9.16
N GLU A 49 6.44 2.75 9.50
CA GLU A 49 5.10 3.36 9.48
C GLU A 49 5.04 4.60 10.39
N THR A 50 5.61 4.53 11.59
CA THR A 50 5.63 5.65 12.54
C THR A 50 6.43 6.84 11.99
N VAL A 51 7.59 6.60 11.38
CA VAL A 51 8.41 7.64 10.73
C VAL A 51 7.65 8.31 9.59
N ILE A 52 6.99 7.52 8.73
CA ILE A 52 6.18 8.07 7.64
C ILE A 52 5.01 8.89 8.19
N VAL A 53 4.33 8.41 9.25
CA VAL A 53 3.26 9.17 9.90
C VAL A 53 3.78 10.47 10.52
N SER A 54 4.97 10.46 11.15
CA SER A 54 5.64 11.66 11.68
C SER A 54 5.84 12.69 10.56
N TYR A 55 6.46 12.27 9.45
CA TYR A 55 6.64 13.11 8.28
C TYR A 55 5.33 13.70 7.76
N LEU A 56 4.29 12.86 7.62
CA LEU A 56 2.98 13.30 7.15
C LEU A 56 2.30 14.28 8.12
N ASN A 57 2.59 14.22 9.42
CA ASN A 57 2.05 15.16 10.41
C ASN A 57 2.76 16.51 10.36
N GLN A 58 4.07 16.53 10.11
CA GLN A 58 4.84 17.76 9.99
C GLN A 58 4.64 18.46 8.63
N ASN A 59 4.28 17.70 7.59
CA ASN A 59 4.01 18.24 6.26
C ASN A 59 2.67 19.01 6.25
N GLN A 60 2.76 20.32 6.48
CA GLN A 60 1.63 21.24 6.64
C GLN A 60 0.70 21.32 5.42
N THR A 61 1.13 20.85 4.23
CA THR A 61 0.30 20.89 3.01
C THR A 61 -0.71 19.75 2.89
N SER A 62 -0.63 18.72 3.75
CA SER A 62 -1.53 17.57 3.67
C SER A 62 -2.78 17.76 4.53
N ASN A 63 -3.93 17.94 3.89
CA ASN A 63 -5.26 17.98 4.54
C ASN A 63 -5.79 16.58 4.92
N LEU A 64 -4.92 15.55 4.92
CA LEU A 64 -5.32 14.19 5.25
C LEU A 64 -5.65 14.07 6.74
N SER A 65 -6.73 13.36 7.06
CA SER A 65 -7.02 12.99 8.45
C SER A 65 -5.93 12.09 9.02
N HIS A 66 -5.72 12.11 10.34
CA HIS A 66 -4.73 11.25 10.99
C HIS A 66 -4.94 9.76 10.70
N ARG A 67 -6.21 9.33 10.61
CA ARG A 67 -6.57 7.97 10.17
C ARG A 67 -6.07 7.69 8.75
N ARG A 68 -6.31 8.60 7.81
CA ARG A 68 -5.88 8.41 6.42
C ARG A 68 -4.36 8.42 6.28
N LYS A 69 -3.64 9.24 7.06
CA LYS A 69 -2.17 9.22 7.13
C LYS A 69 -1.64 7.85 7.55
N LYS A 70 -2.27 7.22 8.56
CA LYS A 70 -1.92 5.85 8.98
C LYS A 70 -2.22 4.80 7.91
N GLU A 71 -3.37 4.89 7.24
CA GLU A 71 -3.73 3.97 6.15
C GLU A 71 -2.73 4.08 4.98
N LEU A 72 -2.36 5.29 4.60
CA LEU A 72 -1.37 5.56 3.57
C LEU A 72 0.01 5.00 3.96
N ALA A 73 0.47 5.27 5.19
CA ALA A 73 1.75 4.76 5.69
C ALA A 73 1.80 3.22 5.65
N ARG A 74 0.76 2.55 6.13
CA ARG A 74 0.63 1.09 6.05
C ARG A 74 0.67 0.58 4.62
N ALA A 75 -0.03 1.25 3.70
CA ALA A 75 -0.02 0.88 2.29
C ALA A 75 1.40 1.00 1.72
N ILE A 76 2.08 2.12 1.96
CA ILE A 76 3.45 2.36 1.50
C ILE A 76 4.40 1.28 2.01
N VAL A 77 4.44 1.02 3.32
CA VAL A 77 5.35 0.02 3.91
C VAL A 77 5.04 -1.40 3.41
N ARG A 78 3.77 -1.75 3.27
CA ARG A 78 3.39 -3.07 2.75
C ARG A 78 3.83 -3.27 1.29
N PHE A 79 3.71 -2.23 0.47
CA PHE A 79 4.00 -2.32 -0.95
C PHE A 79 5.46 -2.05 -1.30
N SER A 80 6.20 -1.34 -0.43
CA SER A 80 7.63 -1.12 -0.56
C SER A 80 8.42 -2.43 -0.55
N GLN A 81 8.00 -3.41 0.26
CA GLN A 81 8.57 -4.76 0.29
C GLN A 81 8.48 -5.49 -1.06
N LYS A 82 7.49 -5.13 -1.88
CA LYS A 82 7.25 -5.74 -3.18
C LYS A 82 7.93 -4.98 -4.31
N LEU A 83 8.43 -3.77 -4.04
CA LEU A 83 9.15 -2.97 -5.00
C LEU A 83 10.58 -3.48 -5.10
N GLN A 84 10.93 -4.03 -6.27
CA GLN A 84 12.28 -4.42 -6.60
C GLN A 84 12.78 -3.42 -7.64
N LEU A 85 13.66 -2.51 -7.22
CA LEU A 85 14.36 -1.63 -8.14
C LEU A 85 15.60 -2.36 -8.67
N PRO A 86 16.01 -2.12 -9.92
CA PRO A 86 17.25 -2.71 -10.46
C PRO A 86 18.47 -2.38 -9.59
N ASP A 87 19.43 -3.31 -9.52
CA ASP A 87 20.66 -3.12 -8.75
C ASP A 87 21.42 -1.87 -9.23
N GLY A 88 21.92 -1.08 -8.27
CA GLY A 88 22.63 0.18 -8.56
C GLY A 88 21.75 1.37 -8.92
N THR A 89 20.41 1.25 -8.85
CA THR A 89 19.51 2.41 -8.99
C THR A 89 19.83 3.46 -7.93
N MET A 90 20.13 4.69 -8.32
CA MET A 90 20.34 5.82 -7.41
C MET A 90 19.22 6.87 -7.61
N LEU A 91 18.74 7.44 -6.52
CA LEU A 91 17.74 8.51 -6.54
C LEU A 91 18.42 9.84 -6.23
N GLY A 92 19.07 10.40 -7.26
CA GLY A 92 20.04 11.47 -7.09
C GLY A 92 21.34 10.91 -6.50
N GLU A 93 21.79 11.45 -5.38
CA GLU A 93 23.02 11.02 -4.67
C GLU A 93 22.76 9.96 -3.59
N TYR A 94 21.49 9.59 -3.37
CA TYR A 94 21.09 8.73 -2.26
C TYR A 94 20.72 7.32 -2.73
N PRO A 95 20.98 6.30 -1.88
CA PRO A 95 20.52 4.93 -2.14
C PRO A 95 18.99 4.87 -2.13
N PRO A 96 18.37 3.94 -2.87
CA PRO A 96 16.94 3.86 -2.97
C PRO A 96 16.35 3.14 -1.74
N ILE A 97 15.60 3.88 -0.93
CA ILE A 97 14.76 3.33 0.13
C ILE A 97 13.35 3.18 -0.43
N PRO A 98 12.85 1.94 -0.65
CA PRO A 98 11.59 1.70 -1.36
C PRO A 98 10.37 2.42 -0.78
N SER A 99 10.24 2.50 0.54
CA SER A 99 9.12 3.17 1.21
C SER A 99 9.14 4.68 1.00
N LEU A 100 10.30 5.32 1.15
CA LEU A 100 10.48 6.74 0.92
C LEU A 100 10.29 7.09 -0.56
N PHE A 101 10.69 6.19 -1.47
CA PHE A 101 10.42 6.34 -2.90
C PHE A 101 8.91 6.33 -3.18
N LEU A 102 8.15 5.38 -2.64
CA LEU A 102 6.69 5.36 -2.82
C LEU A 102 5.99 6.58 -2.20
N LEU A 103 6.50 7.08 -1.07
CA LEU A 103 6.01 8.32 -0.46
C LEU A 103 6.32 9.54 -1.33
N ALA A 104 7.55 9.66 -1.83
CA ALA A 104 7.98 10.72 -2.75
C ALA A 104 7.19 10.67 -4.05
N TRP A 105 6.85 9.48 -4.53
CA TRP A 105 6.01 9.27 -5.69
C TRP A 105 4.61 9.86 -5.46
N ALA A 106 3.93 9.46 -4.38
CA ALA A 106 2.61 10.01 -4.03
C ALA A 106 2.65 11.54 -3.84
N LYS A 107 3.71 12.06 -3.20
CA LYS A 107 3.91 13.50 -3.04
C LYS A 107 4.12 14.22 -4.37
N THR A 108 4.84 13.62 -5.30
CA THR A 108 5.07 14.21 -6.63
C THR A 108 3.80 14.26 -7.46
N ARG A 109 2.97 13.21 -7.40
CA ARG A 109 1.77 13.11 -8.22
C ARG A 109 0.66 14.03 -7.76
N THR A 110 0.41 14.09 -6.46
CA THR A 110 -0.77 14.78 -5.93
C THR A 110 -0.49 15.68 -4.72
N ASP A 111 0.77 15.88 -4.35
CA ASP A 111 1.15 16.47 -3.05
C ASP A 111 0.38 15.84 -1.88
N LEU A 112 0.15 14.53 -1.95
CA LEU A 112 -0.58 13.74 -0.96
C LEU A 112 -2.06 14.13 -0.82
N GLN A 113 -2.65 14.73 -1.86
CA GLN A 113 -4.07 15.09 -1.89
C GLN A 113 -4.82 14.22 -2.93
N PRO A 114 -5.62 13.23 -2.50
CA PRO A 114 -6.19 12.22 -3.40
C PRO A 114 -7.23 12.77 -4.40
N THR A 115 -7.77 13.98 -4.15
CA THR A 115 -8.72 14.65 -5.04
C THR A 115 -7.99 15.65 -5.93
N GLN A 116 -7.59 15.23 -7.13
CA GLN A 116 -7.05 16.14 -8.15
C GLN A 116 -7.71 15.90 -9.52
N ALA A 117 -7.81 16.96 -10.32
CA ALA A 117 -8.37 16.92 -11.67
C ALA A 117 -7.59 16.02 -12.66
N LYS A 118 -6.39 15.56 -12.28
CA LYS A 118 -5.45 14.84 -13.16
C LYS A 118 -5.68 13.33 -13.20
N GLY A 119 -6.52 12.76 -12.34
CA GLY A 119 -6.78 11.32 -12.33
C GLY A 119 -7.31 10.81 -11.00
N TYR A 120 -7.28 9.49 -10.84
CA TYR A 120 -7.83 8.80 -9.68
C TYR A 120 -6.82 8.67 -8.54
N GLY A 121 -7.26 9.04 -7.33
CA GLY A 121 -6.57 8.81 -6.07
C GLY A 121 -5.23 9.54 -5.91
N ILE A 122 -4.45 9.12 -4.92
CA ILE A 122 -3.19 9.75 -4.51
C ILE A 122 -2.06 9.62 -5.54
N LEU A 123 -2.17 8.67 -6.48
CA LEU A 123 -1.20 8.51 -7.56
C LEU A 123 -1.62 9.21 -8.86
N ALA A 124 -2.81 9.84 -8.89
CA ALA A 124 -3.39 10.47 -10.07
C ALA A 124 -3.33 9.56 -11.31
N LEU A 125 -3.89 8.36 -11.17
CA LEU A 125 -3.92 7.36 -12.26
C LEU A 125 -4.90 7.82 -13.35
N SER A 126 -4.50 7.75 -14.61
CA SER A 126 -5.38 8.11 -15.73
C SER A 126 -6.40 7.02 -16.01
N GLU A 127 -7.56 7.39 -16.58
CA GLU A 127 -8.55 6.40 -17.03
C GLU A 127 -7.97 5.45 -18.09
N ILE A 128 -7.06 5.95 -18.93
CA ILE A 128 -6.35 5.14 -19.92
C ILE A 128 -5.54 4.04 -19.23
N PHE A 129 -4.74 4.38 -18.21
CA PHE A 129 -3.98 3.40 -17.43
C PHE A 129 -4.88 2.35 -16.80
N VAL A 130 -5.99 2.76 -16.19
CA VAL A 130 -6.93 1.83 -15.54
C VAL A 130 -7.52 0.86 -16.57
N ARG A 131 -7.97 1.35 -17.73
CA ARG A 131 -8.51 0.49 -18.80
C ARG A 131 -7.48 -0.49 -19.35
N GLU A 132 -6.27 -0.03 -19.61
CA GLU A 132 -5.18 -0.90 -20.07
C GLU A 132 -4.85 -1.98 -19.04
N PHE A 133 -4.86 -1.63 -17.75
CA PHE A 133 -4.68 -2.58 -16.67
C PHE A 133 -5.79 -3.64 -16.67
N GLU A 134 -7.05 -3.22 -16.72
CA GLU A 134 -8.20 -4.15 -16.74
C GLU A 134 -8.14 -5.13 -17.90
N LEU A 135 -7.78 -4.65 -19.10
CA LEU A 135 -7.60 -5.48 -20.29
C LEU A 135 -6.44 -6.47 -20.13
N SER A 136 -5.32 -6.02 -19.57
CA SER A 136 -4.12 -6.86 -19.41
C SER A 136 -4.32 -7.98 -18.38
N PHE A 137 -5.03 -7.69 -17.29
CA PHE A 137 -5.16 -8.57 -16.14
C PHE A 137 -6.53 -9.26 -16.02
N GLY A 138 -7.50 -8.93 -16.88
CA GLY A 138 -8.84 -9.52 -16.86
C GLY A 138 -9.65 -9.19 -15.60
N VAL A 139 -9.39 -8.03 -14.98
CA VAL A 139 -10.04 -7.58 -13.73
C VAL A 139 -10.92 -6.38 -14.03
N LYS A 140 -12.03 -6.22 -13.29
CA LYS A 140 -12.82 -4.98 -13.26
C LYS A 140 -12.54 -4.19 -11.98
N ILE A 141 -12.31 -2.89 -12.12
CA ILE A 141 -11.97 -1.96 -11.06
C ILE A 141 -13.08 -0.91 -10.96
N ASN A 142 -13.67 -0.76 -9.78
CA ASN A 142 -14.66 0.28 -9.56
C ASN A 142 -13.97 1.67 -9.46
N ARG A 143 -14.37 2.62 -10.31
CA ARG A 143 -13.80 3.99 -10.37
C ARG A 143 -14.21 4.86 -9.17
N ASP A 144 -15.35 4.54 -8.57
CA ASP A 144 -15.89 5.30 -7.45
C ASP A 144 -15.31 4.84 -6.11
N TYR A 145 -14.91 3.57 -6.01
CA TYR A 145 -14.48 2.95 -4.76
C TYR A 145 -13.07 2.35 -4.82
N ASP A 146 -12.83 1.35 -5.66
CA ASP A 146 -11.58 0.57 -5.62
C ASP A 146 -10.36 1.44 -5.91
N ILE A 147 -10.45 2.29 -6.95
CA ILE A 147 -9.32 3.11 -7.38
C ILE A 147 -8.99 4.23 -6.37
N GLN A 148 -9.90 4.56 -5.45
CA GLN A 148 -9.67 5.55 -4.39
C GLN A 148 -8.91 4.97 -3.19
N ILE A 149 -8.75 3.64 -3.13
CA ILE A 149 -8.04 2.95 -2.07
C ILE A 149 -6.54 2.93 -2.39
N ASP A 150 -5.71 3.52 -1.51
CA ASP A 150 -4.26 3.65 -1.73
C ASP A 150 -3.59 2.28 -1.95
N SER A 151 -4.00 1.26 -1.20
CA SER A 151 -3.46 -0.09 -1.37
C SER A 151 -3.76 -0.70 -2.75
N ILE A 152 -4.91 -0.36 -3.34
CA ILE A 152 -5.24 -0.83 -4.69
C ILE A 152 -4.38 -0.07 -5.68
N GLN A 153 -4.30 1.26 -5.59
CA GLN A 153 -3.47 2.07 -6.48
C GLN A 153 -2.01 1.60 -6.51
N PHE A 154 -1.37 1.42 -5.34
CA PHE A 154 0.00 0.92 -5.27
C PHE A 154 0.14 -0.50 -5.86
N LYS A 155 -0.85 -1.38 -5.64
CA LYS A 155 -0.84 -2.71 -6.23
C LYS A 155 -0.85 -2.65 -7.76
N LEU A 156 -1.75 -1.86 -8.35
CA LEU A 156 -1.89 -1.74 -9.80
C LEU A 156 -0.59 -1.21 -10.43
N VAL A 157 -0.08 -0.11 -9.88
CA VAL A 157 1.13 0.55 -10.37
C VAL A 157 2.35 -0.35 -10.24
N LEU A 158 2.52 -1.05 -9.12
CA LEU A 158 3.68 -1.93 -8.94
C LEU A 158 3.64 -3.15 -9.84
N LEU A 159 2.47 -3.70 -10.15
CA LEU A 159 2.35 -4.80 -11.11
C LEU A 159 2.80 -4.36 -12.50
N LYS A 160 2.31 -3.22 -12.98
CA LYS A 160 2.74 -2.65 -14.27
C LYS A 160 4.19 -2.20 -14.28
N LEU A 161 4.69 -1.64 -13.17
CA LEU A 161 6.09 -1.29 -13.03
C LEU A 161 6.98 -2.53 -13.20
N LYS A 162 6.62 -3.65 -12.56
CA LYS A 162 7.36 -4.91 -12.69
C LYS A 162 7.38 -5.44 -14.11
N GLU A 163 6.26 -5.38 -14.83
CA GLU A 163 6.22 -5.73 -16.26
C GLU A 163 7.21 -4.87 -17.05
N TYR A 164 7.21 -3.56 -16.84
CA TYR A 164 8.11 -2.65 -17.57
C TYR A 164 9.59 -2.82 -17.23
N LEU A 165 9.91 -3.10 -15.97
CA LEU A 165 11.27 -3.43 -15.55
C LEU A 165 11.72 -4.77 -16.14
N ALA A 166 10.84 -5.78 -16.20
CA ALA A 166 11.11 -7.06 -16.83
C ALA A 166 11.30 -6.95 -18.36
N GLU A 167 10.66 -5.98 -19.01
CA GLU A 167 10.92 -5.59 -20.41
C GLU A 167 12.30 -4.90 -20.60
N GLY A 168 13.11 -4.75 -19.55
CA GLY A 168 14.45 -4.16 -19.61
C GLY A 168 14.50 -2.64 -19.49
N LYS A 169 13.39 -1.98 -19.10
CA LYS A 169 13.39 -0.52 -18.92
C LYS A 169 14.07 -0.11 -17.62
N THR A 170 14.65 1.08 -17.64
CA THR A 170 15.12 1.75 -16.43
C THR A 170 13.95 2.18 -15.54
N ALA A 171 14.21 2.45 -14.26
CA ALA A 171 13.18 2.94 -13.33
C ALA A 171 12.49 4.22 -13.82
N LYS A 172 13.25 5.16 -14.42
CA LYS A 172 12.72 6.40 -15.01
C LYS A 172 11.80 6.12 -16.18
N GLU A 173 12.22 5.30 -17.13
CA GLU A 173 11.42 4.95 -18.31
C GLU A 173 10.16 4.18 -17.92
N ALA A 174 10.26 3.23 -16.97
CA ALA A 174 9.13 2.50 -16.45
C ALA A 174 8.13 3.43 -15.74
N TYR A 175 8.62 4.37 -14.92
CA TYR A 175 7.80 5.43 -14.32
C TYR A 175 7.10 6.27 -15.38
N GLN A 176 7.83 6.72 -16.40
CA GLN A 176 7.26 7.55 -17.45
C GLN A 176 6.19 6.80 -18.25
N LYS A 177 6.43 5.52 -18.57
CA LYS A 177 5.47 4.68 -19.29
C LYS A 177 4.19 4.42 -18.51
N LEU A 178 4.23 4.37 -17.18
CA LEU A 178 3.02 4.21 -16.34
C LEU A 178 2.02 5.37 -16.50
N TYR A 179 2.53 6.58 -16.72
CA TYR A 179 1.70 7.79 -16.76
C TYR A 179 1.50 8.35 -18.16
N GLY A 180 2.36 8.02 -19.12
CA GLY A 180 2.24 8.43 -20.52
C GLY A 180 2.12 9.94 -20.65
N THR A 181 1.01 10.41 -21.22
CA THR A 181 0.72 11.85 -21.41
C THR A 181 0.31 12.57 -20.12
N ASN A 182 0.01 11.84 -19.04
CA ASN A 182 -0.38 12.40 -17.75
C ASN A 182 0.82 12.74 -16.86
N LEU A 183 1.87 13.31 -17.45
CA LEU A 183 3.10 13.73 -16.78
C LEU A 183 3.27 15.24 -16.89
N SER A 184 3.67 15.85 -15.79
CA SER A 184 4.15 17.23 -15.81
C SER A 184 5.58 17.31 -16.36
N PRO A 185 6.00 18.47 -16.90
CA PRO A 185 7.40 18.69 -17.24
C PRO A 185 8.31 18.48 -16.02
N ASN A 186 9.43 17.81 -16.24
CA ASN A 186 10.46 17.49 -15.23
C ASN A 186 9.93 16.72 -14.00
N GLU A 187 8.92 15.87 -14.20
CA GLU A 187 8.29 15.16 -13.09
C GLU A 187 9.22 14.19 -12.37
N TRP A 188 10.10 13.52 -13.11
CA TRP A 188 11.07 12.60 -12.53
C TRP A 188 12.08 13.34 -11.64
N GLU A 189 12.55 14.50 -12.10
CA GLU A 189 13.47 15.35 -11.36
C GLU A 189 12.79 15.90 -10.09
N LYS A 190 11.50 16.27 -10.17
CA LYS A 190 10.69 16.64 -8.99
C LYS A 190 10.55 15.47 -8.01
N LEU A 191 10.37 14.25 -8.51
CA LEU A 191 10.32 13.05 -7.68
C LEU A 191 11.63 12.87 -6.90
N ILE A 192 12.78 13.01 -7.58
CA ILE A 192 14.08 12.93 -6.92
C ILE A 192 14.21 14.02 -5.85
N ILE A 193 13.86 15.27 -6.15
CA ILE A 193 13.93 16.37 -5.16
C ILE A 193 13.04 16.08 -3.94
N ASN A 194 11.81 15.58 -4.16
CA ASN A 194 10.92 15.20 -3.07
C ASN A 194 11.50 14.04 -2.25
N TYR A 195 12.10 13.06 -2.92
CA TYR A 195 12.77 11.93 -2.27
C TYR A 195 13.92 12.41 -1.39
N GLN A 196 14.79 13.28 -1.89
CA GLN A 196 15.92 13.86 -1.14
C GLN A 196 15.44 14.56 0.14
N LYS A 197 14.43 15.42 0.03
CA LYS A 197 13.84 16.11 1.18
C LYS A 197 13.27 15.16 2.23
N ILE A 198 12.60 14.10 1.79
CA ILE A 198 12.06 13.06 2.69
C ILE A 198 13.21 12.30 3.36
N TYR A 199 14.22 11.92 2.60
CA TYR A 199 15.37 11.18 3.08
C TYR A 199 16.15 11.96 4.15
N GLU A 200 16.43 13.24 3.90
CA GLU A 200 17.09 14.15 4.84
C GLU A 200 16.27 14.35 6.12
N TYR A 201 14.95 14.46 6.01
CA TYR A 201 14.06 14.51 7.17
C TYR A 201 14.19 13.26 8.03
N VAL A 202 14.13 12.07 7.42
CA VAL A 202 14.20 10.80 8.16
C VAL A 202 15.55 10.64 8.86
N ILE A 203 16.65 11.02 8.19
CA ILE A 203 17.99 10.95 8.80
C ILE A 203 18.16 12.00 9.91
N SER A 204 17.65 13.22 9.74
CA SER A 204 17.78 14.27 10.75
C SER A 204 16.98 13.98 12.02
N GLU A 205 15.77 13.39 11.93
CA GLU A 205 15.02 12.90 13.10
C GLU A 205 15.64 11.66 13.75
N SER A 206 16.51 10.93 13.04
CA SER A 206 17.24 9.78 13.59
C SER A 206 18.54 10.15 14.32
N LYS A 207 18.91 11.45 14.36
CA LYS A 207 20.05 11.91 15.16
C LYS A 207 19.66 11.94 16.65
N PRO A 208 20.49 11.36 17.54
CA PRO A 208 20.21 11.25 18.97
C PRO A 208 20.09 12.59 19.69
#